data_AF-A0A355RCR9-F1
#
_entry.id   AF-A0A355RCR9-F1
#
_cell.length_a   1.000
_cell.length_b   1.000
_cell.length_c   1.000
_cell.angle_alpha   90.00
_cell.angle_beta   90.00
_cell.angle_gamma   90.00
#
_symmetry.space_group_name_H-M   'P 1'
#
loop_
_entity.id
_entity.type
_entity.pdbx_description
1 polymer ?
#
loop_
_entity_poly.entity_id
_entity_poly.type
_entity_poly.pdbx_seq_one_letter_code
_entity_poly.pdbx_strand_id
1 'polypeptide(L)'
;WSNESLFYGQYARINSFWENSDMAASGPPGADELALLTPLADQLPEGILTDEAVMAPKSGPRATDRKNLREASALLEAAGWIVGEDGLRRNAAGETLQIEF
;
A
#
# COMPACT_ATOMS: atom_id res chain seq x y z
N TRP A 1 -6.83 -12.20 -8.97
CA TRP A 1 -6.37 -12.53 -10.34
C TRP A 1 -5.07 -13.33 -10.40
N SER A 2 -3.85 -12.77 -10.22
CA SER A 2 -2.60 -13.50 -10.54
C SER A 2 -2.45 -14.83 -9.80
N ASN A 3 -2.77 -14.87 -8.51
CA ASN A 3 -2.75 -16.11 -7.74
C ASN A 3 -3.66 -17.19 -8.36
N GLU A 4 -4.89 -16.82 -8.71
CA GLU A 4 -5.88 -17.73 -9.30
C GLU A 4 -5.49 -18.14 -10.73
N SER A 5 -5.01 -17.20 -11.54
CA SER A 5 -4.81 -17.41 -12.98
C SER A 5 -3.43 -17.96 -13.35
N LEU A 6 -2.39 -17.67 -12.57
CA LEU A 6 -1.01 -18.05 -12.88
C LEU A 6 -0.43 -19.05 -11.87
N PHE A 7 -0.89 -19.01 -10.62
CA PHE A 7 -0.32 -19.80 -9.52
C PHE A 7 -1.29 -20.83 -8.95
N TYR A 8 -2.39 -21.11 -9.65
CA TYR A 8 -3.39 -22.14 -9.31
C TYR A 8 -3.98 -22.00 -7.90
N GLY A 9 -4.01 -20.78 -7.35
CA GLY A 9 -4.52 -20.52 -6.00
C GLY A 9 -3.62 -21.01 -4.87
N GLN A 10 -2.37 -21.40 -5.15
CA GLN A 10 -1.49 -22.06 -4.20
C GLN A 10 -0.80 -21.10 -3.22
N TYR A 11 -0.82 -19.78 -3.47
CA TYR A 11 -0.16 -18.80 -2.62
C TYR A 11 -1.14 -17.99 -1.77
N ALA A 12 -0.65 -17.52 -0.62
CA ALA A 12 -1.27 -16.46 0.16
C ALA A 12 -0.49 -15.16 -0.02
N ARG A 13 -1.17 -14.02 0.12
CA ARG A 13 -0.53 -12.70 0.01
C ARG A 13 0.27 -12.42 1.29
N ILE A 14 1.55 -12.09 1.14
CA ILE A 14 2.40 -11.60 2.22
C ILE A 14 2.04 -10.14 2.52
N ASN A 15 1.79 -9.84 3.80
CA ASN A 15 1.51 -8.51 4.36
C ASN A 15 2.54 -8.10 5.43
N SER A 16 3.33 -9.04 5.95
CA SER A 16 4.34 -8.77 6.98
C SER A 16 5.75 -9.17 6.53
N PHE A 17 6.76 -8.45 7.01
CA PHE A 17 8.16 -8.89 6.93
C PHE A 17 8.40 -10.20 7.68
N TRP A 18 7.58 -10.45 8.71
CA TRP A 18 7.60 -11.63 9.57
C TRP A 18 6.35 -12.50 9.36
N GLU A 19 5.85 -12.55 8.12
CA GLU A 19 4.64 -13.31 7.76
C GLU A 19 4.68 -14.75 8.29
N ASN A 20 3.52 -15.26 8.72
CA ASN A 20 3.38 -16.60 9.29
C ASN A 20 4.24 -16.84 10.55
N SER A 21 4.38 -15.81 11.40
CA SER A 21 5.01 -15.90 12.72
C SER A 21 4.31 -15.00 13.73
N ASP A 22 4.58 -15.21 15.02
CA ASP A 22 4.05 -14.39 16.11
C ASP A 22 4.59 -12.95 16.10
N MET A 23 5.61 -12.66 15.28
CA MET A 23 6.16 -11.31 15.10
C MET A 23 5.42 -10.52 14.01
N ALA A 24 4.44 -11.11 13.33
CA ALA A 24 3.63 -10.40 12.36
C ALA A 24 2.68 -9.43 13.08
N ALA A 25 2.77 -8.14 12.74
CA ALA A 25 1.84 -7.14 13.24
C ALA A 25 0.41 -7.50 12.82
N SER A 26 -0.51 -7.42 13.78
CA SER A 26 -1.93 -7.63 13.55
C SER A 26 -2.72 -6.70 14.46
N GLY A 27 -3.75 -6.05 13.93
CA GLY A 27 -4.49 -5.05 14.69
C GLY A 27 -3.66 -3.81 15.03
N PRO A 28 -4.21 -2.94 15.90
CA PRO A 28 -3.47 -1.85 16.53
C PRO A 28 -2.46 -2.35 17.56
N PRO A 29 -1.38 -1.58 17.84
CA PRO A 29 -0.37 -2.00 18.80
C PRO A 29 -0.92 -2.19 20.22
N GLY A 30 -0.49 -3.27 20.87
CA GLY A 30 -0.79 -3.56 22.27
C GLY A 30 -0.06 -2.64 23.25
N ALA A 31 -0.35 -2.76 24.55
CA ALA A 31 0.25 -1.90 25.58
C ALA A 31 1.79 -1.96 25.62
N ASP A 32 2.35 -3.17 25.50
CA ASP A 32 3.81 -3.38 25.51
C ASP A 32 4.47 -2.82 24.24
N GLU A 33 3.81 -2.97 23.09
CA GLU A 33 4.28 -2.40 21.82
C GLU A 33 4.22 -0.87 21.86
N LEU A 34 3.14 -0.30 22.39
CA LEU A 34 3.01 1.15 22.58
C LEU A 34 4.10 1.69 23.51
N ALA A 35 4.45 0.98 24.58
CA ALA A 35 5.54 1.39 25.46
C ALA A 35 6.89 1.51 24.72
N LEU A 36 7.11 0.67 23.70
CA LEU A 36 8.30 0.69 22.85
C LEU A 36 8.21 1.73 21.71
N LEU A 37 7.02 1.90 21.12
CA LEU A 37 6.80 2.75 19.95
C LEU A 37 6.58 4.22 20.30
N THR A 38 5.96 4.53 21.43
CA THR A 38 5.64 5.91 21.85
C THR A 38 6.88 6.82 21.90
N PRO A 39 8.04 6.40 22.44
CA PRO A 39 9.26 7.22 22.40
C PRO A 39 9.76 7.54 20.99
N LEU A 40 9.30 6.80 19.98
CA LEU A 40 9.68 6.95 18.58
C LEU A 40 8.59 7.63 17.75
N ALA A 41 7.47 8.07 18.36
CA ALA A 41 6.28 8.54 17.64
C ALA A 41 6.60 9.59 16.57
N ASP A 42 7.50 10.53 16.85
CA ASP A 42 7.90 11.60 15.92
C ASP A 42 8.66 11.09 14.67
N GLN A 43 9.15 9.86 14.70
CA GLN A 43 9.89 9.22 13.60
C GLN A 43 9.03 8.21 12.82
N LEU A 44 7.80 7.94 13.27
CA LEU A 44 6.95 6.93 12.67
C LEU A 44 5.85 7.57 11.82
N PRO A 45 5.32 6.82 10.83
CA PRO A 45 4.16 7.28 10.07
C PRO A 45 2.96 7.58 10.97
N GLU A 46 2.15 8.56 10.55
CA GLU A 46 0.88 8.84 11.21
C GLU A 46 -0.02 7.59 11.23
N GLY A 47 -0.76 7.41 12.33
CA GLY A 47 -1.67 6.28 12.51
C GLY A 47 -1.01 5.00 13.04
N ILE A 48 0.32 4.88 13.03
CA ILE A 48 1.00 3.62 13.43
C ILE A 48 0.69 3.15 14.86
N LEU A 49 0.33 4.08 15.76
CA LEU A 49 0.04 3.79 17.17
C LEU A 49 -1.44 3.45 17.42
N THR A 50 -2.32 3.66 16.44
CA THR A 50 -3.78 3.60 16.63
C THR A 50 -4.49 2.74 15.60
N ASP A 51 -3.95 2.65 14.40
CA ASP A 51 -4.62 2.06 13.26
C ASP A 51 -4.33 0.57 13.17
N GLU A 52 -5.18 -0.12 12.42
CA GLU A 52 -4.94 -1.52 12.04
C GLU A 52 -3.61 -1.66 11.29
N ALA A 53 -2.93 -2.80 11.50
CA ALA A 53 -1.75 -3.15 10.73
C ALA A 53 -1.99 -3.00 9.22
N VAL A 54 -1.04 -2.38 8.52
CA VAL A 54 -1.17 -2.08 7.10
C VAL A 54 -1.23 -3.39 6.29
N MET A 55 -2.31 -3.54 5.52
CA MET A 55 -2.52 -4.71 4.66
C MET A 55 -2.39 -4.34 3.18
N ALA A 56 -1.93 -5.28 2.36
CA ALA A 56 -1.86 -5.07 0.92
C ALA A 56 -3.27 -4.85 0.32
N PRO A 57 -3.42 -3.98 -0.70
CA PRO A 57 -4.71 -3.78 -1.35
C PRO A 57 -5.20 -5.08 -1.99
N LYS A 58 -6.48 -5.37 -1.82
CA LYS A 58 -7.14 -6.53 -2.44
C LYS A 58 -7.70 -6.13 -3.80
N SER A 59 -7.48 -6.96 -4.82
CA SER A 59 -8.08 -6.79 -6.14
C SER A 59 -8.98 -7.97 -6.49
N GLY A 60 -9.89 -7.76 -7.44
CA GLY A 60 -10.82 -8.78 -7.89
C GLY A 60 -10.19 -9.89 -8.76
N PRO A 61 -11.05 -10.76 -9.32
CA PRO A 61 -10.64 -11.87 -10.18
C PRO A 61 -10.33 -11.43 -11.62
N ARG A 62 -10.25 -10.12 -11.89
CA ARG A 62 -9.86 -9.58 -13.21
C ARG A 62 -8.48 -8.98 -13.13
N ALA A 63 -7.72 -9.03 -14.22
CA ALA A 63 -6.39 -8.44 -14.29
C ALA A 63 -6.41 -6.93 -14.00
N THR A 64 -7.43 -6.23 -14.50
CA THR A 64 -7.64 -4.80 -14.27
C THR A 64 -8.72 -4.58 -13.22
N ASP A 65 -8.34 -3.95 -12.09
CA ASP A 65 -9.27 -3.54 -11.04
C ASP A 65 -9.50 -2.03 -11.07
N ARG A 66 -10.68 -1.62 -11.57
CA ARG A 66 -11.02 -0.20 -11.71
C ARG A 66 -11.15 0.54 -10.38
N LYS A 67 -11.49 -0.15 -9.28
CA LYS A 67 -11.59 0.50 -7.97
C LYS A 67 -10.19 0.90 -7.51
N ASN A 68 -9.26 -0.03 -7.52
CA ASN A 68 -7.88 0.22 -7.09
C ASN A 68 -7.18 1.22 -8.02
N LEU A 69 -7.45 1.18 -9.33
CA LEU A 69 -6.91 2.20 -10.25
C LEU A 69 -7.39 3.61 -9.96
N ARG A 70 -8.65 3.79 -9.54
CA ARG A 70 -9.18 5.11 -9.15
C ARG A 70 -8.54 5.61 -7.85
N GLU A 71 -8.35 4.71 -6.88
CA GLU A 71 -7.67 5.04 -5.62
C GLU A 71 -6.21 5.42 -5.87
N ALA A 72 -5.49 4.63 -6.67
CA ALA A 72 -4.13 4.95 -7.09
C ALA A 72 -4.05 6.29 -7.87
N SER A 73 -5.05 6.58 -8.73
CA SER A 73 -5.14 7.87 -9.43
C SER A 73 -5.23 9.04 -8.45
N ALA A 74 -6.09 8.92 -7.44
CA ALA A 74 -6.29 9.96 -6.43
C ALA A 74 -5.03 10.17 -5.58
N LEU A 75 -4.32 9.10 -5.19
CA LEU A 75 -3.06 9.19 -4.46
C LEU A 75 -1.97 9.87 -5.29
N LEU A 76 -1.86 9.53 -6.58
CA LEU A 76 -0.91 10.17 -7.50
C LEU A 76 -1.24 11.66 -7.69
N GLU A 77 -2.50 12.02 -7.85
CA GLU A 77 -2.93 13.42 -7.93
C GLU A 77 -2.63 14.19 -6.63
N ALA A 78 -2.91 13.60 -5.47
CA ALA A 78 -2.57 14.19 -4.17
C ALA A 78 -1.06 14.40 -3.99
N ALA A 79 -0.24 13.53 -4.57
CA ALA A 79 1.22 13.66 -4.62
C ALA A 79 1.72 14.65 -5.72
N GLY A 80 0.82 15.31 -6.44
CA GLY A 80 1.15 16.32 -7.46
C GLY A 80 1.38 15.77 -8.87
N TRP A 81 1.05 14.50 -9.13
CA TRP A 81 1.15 13.87 -10.44
C TRP A 81 -0.17 13.96 -11.21
N ILE A 82 -0.40 15.10 -11.84
CA ILE A 82 -1.64 15.42 -12.55
C ILE A 82 -1.64 14.84 -13.96
N VAL A 83 -2.78 14.32 -14.40
CA VAL A 83 -2.98 13.83 -15.78
C VAL A 83 -3.13 15.02 -16.72
N GLY A 84 -2.23 15.15 -17.69
CA GLY A 84 -2.31 16.12 -18.77
C GLY A 84 -3.33 15.76 -19.85
N GLU A 85 -3.54 16.66 -20.81
CA GLU A 85 -4.46 16.44 -21.94
C GLU A 85 -4.04 15.27 -22.84
N ASP A 86 -2.74 14.93 -22.83
CA ASP A 86 -2.15 13.78 -23.52
C ASP A 86 -2.37 12.44 -22.77
N GLY A 87 -3.04 12.48 -21.61
CA GLY A 87 -3.26 11.32 -20.75
C GLY A 87 -2.03 10.90 -19.94
N LEU A 88 -0.91 11.65 -20.01
CA LEU A 88 0.31 11.37 -19.26
C LEU A 88 0.32 12.14 -17.94
N ARG A 89 0.88 11.52 -16.89
CA ARG A 89 1.04 12.20 -15.59
C ARG A 89 2.31 13.03 -15.58
N ARG A 90 2.24 14.25 -15.05
CA ARG A 90 3.40 15.14 -14.87
C ARG A 90 3.44 15.74 -13.47
N ASN A 91 4.64 15.99 -12.96
CA ASN A 91 4.84 16.72 -11.70
C ASN A 91 4.83 18.25 -11.93
N ALA A 92 5.02 19.03 -10.86
CA ALA A 92 5.07 20.49 -10.92
C ALA A 92 6.22 21.06 -11.79
N ALA A 93 7.27 20.28 -12.04
CA ALA A 93 8.37 20.64 -12.94
C ALA A 93 8.10 20.29 -14.42
N GLY A 94 6.95 19.66 -14.73
CA GLY A 94 6.57 19.24 -16.07
C GLY A 94 7.15 17.88 -16.50
N GLU A 95 7.85 17.18 -15.61
CA GLU A 95 8.47 15.89 -15.88
C GLU A 95 7.41 14.79 -15.95
N THR A 96 7.50 13.91 -16.95
CA THR A 96 6.58 12.79 -17.11
C THR A 96 6.85 11.71 -16.05
N LEU A 97 5.79 11.17 -15.44
CA LEU A 97 5.90 10.00 -14.57
C LEU A 97 6.32 8.78 -15.40
N GLN A 98 7.51 8.26 -15.14
CA GLN A 98 8.06 7.08 -15.79
C GLN A 98 8.50 6.07 -14.72
N ILE A 99 8.22 4.79 -14.97
CA ILE A 99 8.62 3.68 -14.10
C ILE A 99 9.16 2.57 -14.99
N GLU A 100 10.32 2.02 -14.64
CA GLU A 100 10.96 0.89 -15.30
C GLU A 100 11.14 -0.23 -14.27
N PHE A 101 10.95 -1.49 -14.70
CA PHE A 101 10.96 -2.69 -13.84
C PHE A 101 11.87 -3.76 -14.42
#